data_AF-A0A6J4HD43-F1
#
_entry.id   AF-A0A6J4HD43-F1
#
_cell.length_a   1.000
_cell.length_b   1.000
_cell.length_c   1.000
_cell.angle_alpha   90.00
_cell.angle_beta   90.00
_cell.angle_gamma   90.00
#
_symmetry.space_group_name_H-M   'P 1'
#
loop_
_entity.id
_entity.type
_entity.pdbx_description
1 polymer ?
#
loop_
_entity_poly.entity_id
_entity_poly.type
_entity_poly.pdbx_seq_one_letter_code
_entity_poly.pdbx_strand_id
1 'polypeptide(L)'
;NLAQAVIHLATAPKSNKVTAALGAAQGDVKDRPAGEVPMHLRSASYFGAKKLGHGIGYEYPHDDPRGWVPQEHRPPEVAGRVYYRPSDHGFEREIAERMRAREEEG
;
A
#
# COMPACT_ATOMS: atom_id res chain seq x y z
N ASN A 1 -11.87 -20.73 -25.62
CA ASN A 1 -11.86 -19.58 -24.67
C ASN A 1 -10.60 -18.71 -24.84
N LEU A 2 -9.39 -19.26 -25.07
CA LEU A 2 -8.15 -18.46 -25.23
C LEU A 2 -8.23 -17.28 -26.22
N ALA A 3 -8.88 -17.45 -27.39
CA ALA A 3 -9.01 -16.37 -28.37
C ALA A 3 -9.71 -15.12 -27.81
N GLN A 4 -10.76 -15.31 -26.98
CA GLN A 4 -11.46 -14.20 -26.33
C GLN A 4 -10.55 -13.46 -25.34
N ALA A 5 -9.78 -14.20 -24.53
CA ALA A 5 -8.84 -13.61 -23.58
C ALA A 5 -7.72 -12.84 -24.27
N VAL A 6 -7.18 -13.38 -25.38
CA VAL A 6 -6.14 -12.69 -26.18
C VAL A 6 -6.65 -11.38 -26.74
N ILE A 7 -7.86 -11.37 -27.34
CA ILE A 7 -8.47 -10.14 -27.87
C ILE A 7 -8.67 -9.12 -26.74
N HIS A 8 -9.20 -9.54 -25.59
CA HIS A 8 -9.41 -8.67 -24.44
C HIS A 8 -8.09 -8.05 -23.93
N LEU A 9 -7.04 -8.86 -23.74
CA LEU A 9 -5.74 -8.38 -23.30
C LEU A 9 -5.09 -7.46 -24.32
N ALA A 10 -5.19 -7.77 -25.62
CA ALA A 10 -4.61 -6.96 -26.69
C ALA A 10 -5.23 -5.56 -26.74
N THR A 11 -6.54 -5.43 -26.52
CA THR A 11 -7.27 -4.16 -26.58
C THR A 11 -7.38 -3.42 -25.24
N ALA A 12 -7.06 -4.06 -24.11
CA ALA A 12 -7.10 -3.41 -22.80
C ALA A 12 -6.08 -2.25 -22.66
N PRO A 13 -6.35 -1.24 -21.82
CA PRO A 13 -5.34 -0.28 -21.38
C PRO A 13 -4.12 -1.00 -20.78
N LYS A 14 -2.91 -0.53 -21.09
CA LYS A 14 -1.67 -1.16 -20.63
C LYS A 14 -1.01 -0.32 -19.55
N SER A 15 -0.59 -1.00 -18.48
CA SER A 15 0.22 -0.41 -17.41
C SER A 15 1.14 -1.47 -16.82
N ASN A 16 2.41 -1.10 -16.63
CA ASN A 16 3.39 -1.91 -15.89
C ASN A 16 3.66 -1.34 -14.49
N LYS A 17 2.86 -0.37 -14.02
CA LYS A 17 3.13 0.41 -12.80
C LYS A 17 3.18 -0.46 -11.54
N VAL A 18 2.30 -1.47 -11.45
CA VAL A 18 2.34 -2.46 -10.35
C VAL A 18 3.63 -3.27 -10.37
N THR A 19 4.04 -3.78 -11.53
CA THR A 19 5.29 -4.55 -11.67
C THR A 19 6.51 -3.71 -11.30
N ALA A 20 6.57 -2.46 -11.77
CA ALA A 20 7.65 -1.54 -11.43
C ALA A 20 7.67 -1.21 -9.92
N ALA A 21 6.51 -1.00 -9.31
CA ALA A 21 6.39 -0.73 -7.87
C ALA A 21 6.88 -1.91 -7.03
N LEU A 22 6.51 -3.13 -7.39
CA LEU A 22 6.96 -4.34 -6.71
C LEU A 22 8.48 -4.53 -6.86
N GLY A 23 9.02 -4.31 -8.05
CA GLY A 23 10.47 -4.36 -8.27
C GLY A 23 11.23 -3.35 -7.40
N ALA A 24 10.72 -2.12 -7.29
CA ALA A 24 11.32 -1.09 -6.43
C ALA A 24 11.24 -1.45 -4.94
N ALA A 25 10.08 -1.94 -4.47
CA ALA A 25 9.91 -2.39 -3.08
C ALA A 25 10.82 -3.58 -2.75
N GLN A 26 10.95 -4.54 -3.68
CA GLN A 26 11.87 -5.68 -3.54
C GLN A 26 13.33 -5.25 -3.51
N GLY A 27 13.71 -4.23 -4.29
CA GLY A 27 15.04 -3.62 -4.23
C GLY A 27 15.33 -3.05 -2.84
N ASP A 28 14.39 -2.27 -2.29
CA ASP A 28 14.54 -1.69 -0.95
C ASP A 28 14.66 -2.77 0.14
N VAL A 29 13.95 -3.90 0.03
CA VAL A 29 14.09 -5.04 0.95
C VAL A 29 15.46 -5.72 0.86
N LYS A 30 16.06 -5.78 -0.34
CA LYS A 30 17.37 -6.42 -0.55
C LYS A 30 18.53 -5.54 -0.11
N ASP A 31 18.42 -4.24 -0.39
CA ASP A 31 19.54 -3.30 -0.31
C ASP A 31 19.56 -2.51 1.00
N ARG A 32 18.53 -2.62 1.84
CA ARG A 32 18.42 -1.88 3.10
C ARG A 32 18.12 -2.82 4.27
N PRO A 33 18.49 -2.42 5.51
CA PRO A 33 18.03 -3.11 6.70
C PRO A 33 16.50 -3.21 6.68
N ALA A 34 15.97 -4.40 6.95
CA ALA A 34 14.55 -4.57 7.17
C ALA A 34 14.16 -3.73 8.40
N GLY A 35 13.42 -2.65 8.18
CA GLY A 35 12.80 -1.90 9.25
C GLY A 35 11.86 -2.78 10.06
N GLU A 36 11.76 -2.53 11.36
CA GLU A 36 10.80 -3.27 12.18
C GLU A 36 9.37 -2.84 11.86
N VAL A 37 8.42 -3.78 11.95
CA VAL A 37 7.00 -3.45 11.84
C VAL A 37 6.63 -2.38 12.88
N PRO A 38 5.97 -1.27 12.49
CA PRO A 38 5.53 -0.24 13.43
C PRO A 38 4.70 -0.84 14.57
N MET A 39 4.87 -0.32 15.79
CA MET A 39 4.28 -0.90 17.01
C MET A 39 2.77 -1.06 16.94
N HIS A 40 2.08 -0.06 16.39
CA HIS A 40 0.63 -0.08 16.19
C HIS A 40 0.16 -1.12 15.16
N LEU A 41 1.04 -1.61 14.28
CA LEU A 41 0.73 -2.66 13.32
C LEU A 41 1.09 -4.07 13.80
N ARG A 42 1.75 -4.21 14.95
CA ARG A 42 2.12 -5.53 15.49
C ARG A 42 0.91 -6.23 16.08
N SER A 43 0.89 -7.56 15.98
CA SER A 43 -0.18 -8.39 16.55
C SER A 43 -0.38 -8.09 18.04
N ALA A 44 -1.62 -7.77 18.41
CA ALA A 44 -2.05 -7.51 19.77
C ALA A 44 -2.69 -8.75 20.44
N SER A 45 -2.81 -9.87 19.71
CA SER A 45 -3.69 -10.98 20.09
C SER A 45 -3.09 -11.98 21.08
N TYR A 46 -1.82 -11.81 21.47
CA TYR A 46 -1.14 -12.74 22.39
C TYR A 46 -0.90 -12.10 23.76
N PHE A 47 -0.82 -12.94 24.81
CA PHE A 47 -0.84 -12.52 26.22
C PHE A 47 0.19 -11.44 26.59
N GLY A 48 1.38 -11.47 25.98
CA GLY A 48 2.45 -10.50 26.22
C GLY A 48 2.32 -9.18 25.44
N ALA A 49 1.42 -9.09 24.47
CA ALA A 49 1.38 -8.01 23.49
C ALA A 49 1.16 -6.63 24.14
N LYS A 50 0.26 -6.54 25.12
CA LYS A 50 -0.01 -5.31 25.87
C LYS A 50 1.21 -4.79 26.64
N LYS A 51 1.99 -5.70 27.25
CA LYS A 51 3.22 -5.34 27.98
C LYS A 51 4.31 -4.85 27.03
N LEU A 52 4.33 -5.36 25.81
CA LEU A 52 5.25 -4.96 24.75
C LEU A 52 4.76 -3.73 23.98
N GLY A 53 3.57 -3.20 24.27
CA GLY A 53 3.00 -2.05 23.56
C GLY A 53 2.52 -2.34 22.14
N HIS A 54 2.34 -3.61 21.77
CA HIS A 54 1.88 -3.99 20.43
C HIS A 54 0.41 -3.59 20.20
N GLY A 55 0.12 -3.03 19.03
CA GLY A 55 -1.22 -2.59 18.63
C GLY A 55 -1.71 -1.32 19.34
N ILE A 56 -0.92 -0.75 20.26
CA ILE A 56 -1.26 0.55 20.86
C ILE A 56 -1.12 1.63 19.79
N GLY A 57 -2.17 2.45 19.65
CA GLY A 57 -2.23 3.50 18.63
C GLY A 57 -2.70 3.00 17.26
N TYR A 58 -3.12 1.74 17.13
CA TYR A 58 -3.74 1.26 15.89
C TYR A 58 -5.10 1.93 15.66
N GLU A 59 -5.23 2.62 14.54
CA GLU A 59 -6.50 3.13 14.04
C GLU A 59 -7.17 2.08 13.15
N TYR A 60 -8.39 1.67 13.52
CA TYR A 60 -9.18 0.71 12.76
C TYR A 60 -9.95 1.42 11.64
N PRO A 61 -9.61 1.23 10.35
CA PRO A 61 -10.15 2.07 9.26
C PRO A 61 -11.67 1.96 9.07
N HIS A 62 -12.29 0.88 9.57
CA HIS A 62 -13.74 0.67 9.44
C HIS A 62 -14.57 1.49 10.44
N ASP A 63 -13.95 2.03 11.48
CA ASP A 63 -14.62 2.95 12.41
C ASP A 63 -14.69 4.39 11.86
N ASP A 64 -13.87 4.71 10.85
CA ASP A 64 -13.94 5.99 10.13
C ASP A 64 -15.02 5.91 9.02
N PRO A 65 -15.98 6.85 8.95
CA PRO A 65 -17.01 6.87 7.91
C PRO A 65 -16.50 6.89 6.47
N ARG A 66 -15.27 7.36 6.24
CA ARG A 66 -14.60 7.35 4.93
C ARG A 66 -14.06 5.97 4.57
N GLY A 67 -13.96 5.05 5.54
CA GLY A 67 -13.35 3.73 5.38
C GLY A 67 -11.82 3.79 5.21
N TRP A 68 -11.18 4.86 5.69
CA TRP A 68 -9.75 5.10 5.60
C TRP A 68 -9.28 6.05 6.71
N VAL A 69 -8.04 5.87 7.14
CA VAL A 69 -7.38 6.71 8.17
C VAL A 69 -5.95 7.10 7.72
N PRO A 70 -5.50 8.34 8.01
CA PRO A 70 -4.16 8.84 7.67
C PRO A 70 -3.08 8.30 8.63
N GLN A 71 -2.99 6.98 8.78
CA GLN A 71 -2.01 6.32 9.64
C GLN A 71 -0.76 5.92 8.84
N GLU A 72 0.44 6.09 9.39
CA GLU A 72 1.67 5.59 8.75
C GLU A 72 1.73 4.05 8.87
N HIS A 73 1.98 3.38 7.75
CA HIS A 73 2.02 1.91 7.70
C HIS A 73 3.41 1.36 7.41
N ARG A 74 4.29 2.21 6.85
CA ARG A 74 5.66 1.85 6.51
C ARG A 74 6.56 2.00 7.74
N PRO A 75 7.62 1.19 7.82
CA PRO A 75 8.62 1.40 8.84
C PRO A 75 9.42 2.70 8.52
N PRO A 76 10.05 3.34 9.53
CA PRO A 76 10.71 4.64 9.39
C PRO A 76 11.72 4.71 8.23
N GLU A 77 12.42 3.61 7.96
CA GLU A 77 13.46 3.47 6.94
C GLU A 77 12.93 3.69 5.52
N VAL A 78 11.62 3.53 5.31
CA VAL A 78 10.95 3.72 4.01
C VAL A 78 9.70 4.60 4.11
N ALA A 79 9.53 5.37 5.19
CA ALA A 79 8.37 6.25 5.38
C ALA A 79 8.22 7.31 4.28
N GLY A 80 9.30 7.70 3.59
CA GLY A 80 9.22 8.61 2.43
C GLY A 80 8.95 7.93 1.08
N ARG A 81 8.92 6.60 1.02
CA ARG A 81 8.92 5.87 -0.26
C ARG A 81 7.52 5.70 -0.81
N VAL A 82 7.31 6.25 -2.01
CA VAL A 82 6.14 5.96 -2.86
C VAL A 82 6.59 5.05 -3.99
N TYR A 83 6.18 3.78 -3.95
CA TYR A 83 6.54 2.78 -4.96
C TYR A 83 5.54 2.77 -6.11
N TYR A 84 4.25 2.76 -5.80
CA TYR A 84 3.20 2.74 -6.79
C TYR A 84 2.83 4.16 -7.21
N ARG A 85 3.09 4.46 -8.48
CA ARG A 85 2.68 5.71 -9.14
C ARG A 85 1.77 5.32 -10.31
N PRO A 86 0.44 5.36 -10.15
CA PRO A 86 -0.49 4.92 -11.19
C PRO A 86 -0.29 5.69 -12.50
N SER A 87 -0.61 5.07 -13.63
CA SER A 87 -0.73 5.77 -14.91
C SER A 87 -2.08 6.48 -15.02
N ASP A 88 -2.26 7.23 -16.10
CA ASP A 88 -3.54 7.81 -16.53
C ASP A 88 -4.37 6.87 -17.40
N HIS A 89 -3.87 5.66 -17.67
CA HIS A 89 -4.52 4.69 -18.55
C HIS A 89 -5.60 3.89 -17.82
N GLY A 90 -6.79 3.82 -18.42
CA GLY A 90 -7.88 2.98 -17.93
C GLY A 90 -8.28 3.32 -16.49
N PHE A 91 -8.42 2.29 -15.66
CA PHE A 91 -8.85 2.43 -14.26
C PHE A 91 -7.79 3.04 -13.34
N GLU A 92 -6.51 3.06 -13.73
CA GLU A 92 -5.46 3.66 -12.90
C GLU A 92 -5.65 5.17 -12.70
N ARG A 93 -6.36 5.86 -13.62
CA ARG A 93 -6.69 7.27 -13.47
C ARG A 93 -7.53 7.53 -12.21
N GLU A 94 -8.56 6.73 -11.98
CA GLU A 94 -9.42 6.84 -10.79
C GLU A 94 -8.62 6.54 -9.51
N ILE A 95 -7.70 5.57 -9.58
CA ILE A 95 -6.80 5.26 -8.47
C ILE A 95 -5.88 6.46 -8.17
N ALA A 96 -5.31 7.09 -9.20
CA ALA A 96 -4.45 8.27 -9.03
C ALA A 96 -5.19 9.44 -8.39
N GLU A 97 -6.43 9.70 -8.81
CA GLU A 97 -7.29 10.73 -8.21
C GLU A 97 -7.57 10.45 -6.73
N ARG A 98 -7.98 9.22 -6.40
CA ARG A 98 -8.20 8.81 -5.01
C ARG A 98 -6.94 8.88 -4.14
N MET A 99 -5.77 8.55 -4.70
CA MET A 99 -4.50 8.67 -3.98
C MET A 99 -4.14 10.13 -3.71
N ARG A 100 -4.27 11.02 -4.70
CA ARG A 100 -4.03 12.47 -4.52
C ARG A 100 -4.94 13.08 -3.47
N ALA A 101 -6.24 12.77 -3.51
CA ALA A 101 -7.19 13.26 -2.51
C ALA A 101 -6.78 12.89 -1.07
N ARG A 102 -6.26 11.67 -0.87
CA ARG A 102 -5.76 11.21 0.44
C ARG A 102 -4.45 11.87 0.88
N GLU A 103 -3.60 12.27 -0.06
CA GLU A 103 -2.36 13.02 0.23
C GLU A 103 -2.66 14.46 0.64
N GLU A 104 -3.77 15.05 0.18
CA GLU A 104 -4.20 16.39 0.57
C GLU A 104 -4.94 16.41 1.93
N GLU A 105 -5.54 15.28 2.33
CA GLU A 105 -6.28 15.12 3.59
C GLU A 105 -5.42 14.76 4.81
N GLY A 106 -4.18 14.30 4.61
CA GLY A 106 -3.27 13.84 5.67
C GLY A 106 -2.09 14.77 5.89
#